data_AF-A0AA38ULR4-F1
#
_entry.id   AF-A0AA38ULR4-F1
#
_cell.length_a   1.000
_cell.length_b   1.000
_cell.length_c   1.000
_cell.angle_alpha   90.00
_cell.angle_beta   90.00
_cell.angle_gamma   90.00
#
_symmetry.space_group_name_H-M   'P 1'
#
loop_
_entity.id
_entity.type
_entity.pdbx_description
1 polymer ?
#
loop_
_entity_poly.entity_id
_entity_poly.type
_entity_poly.pdbx_seq_one_letter_code
_entity_poly.pdbx_strand_id
1 'polypeptide(L)'
;MTADPNDDWPNLTALIYPRQQRVISLTAQTQTIQRVLHEAINLAIGLAIFQNGFAPTAQQLADSKNSIVLAATKFELPEIVTGRVGHMRGKVKDAAQELVPSMYGIHQIPVENNARKSFIADLLTKMNFIFPRTNVAESSTICTSEPYRHPAIVAVMRKYFFSGHKSLGHRFHDTFSSSVNSDSSKEIPWAMLGIVVVAIFAALKEWSEGCDQRMTQDFVSAEFSDEYDLHMSLLQSRIYKEDGSGKHKYHSLMSWLYREARMGEGSNIKASSDKMPELDFDGMDG
;
A
#
# COMPACT_ATOMS: atom_id res chain seq x y z
N MET A 1 24.26 -9.81 7.57
CA MET A 1 24.16 -8.65 8.47
C MET A 1 22.68 -8.26 8.56
N THR A 2 22.08 -8.35 9.74
CA THR A 2 20.75 -7.79 10.02
C THR A 2 20.84 -6.27 9.87
N ALA A 3 19.90 -5.64 9.14
CA ALA A 3 19.88 -4.16 9.08
C ALA A 3 19.65 -3.63 10.50
N ASP A 4 20.29 -2.52 10.84
CA ASP A 4 20.01 -1.83 12.09
C ASP A 4 18.54 -1.39 12.03
N PRO A 5 17.71 -1.70 13.03
CA PRO A 5 16.32 -1.20 13.09
C PRO A 5 16.22 0.33 12.98
N ASN A 6 17.31 1.05 13.23
CA ASN A 6 17.42 2.49 13.12
C ASN A 6 17.87 2.99 11.73
N ASP A 7 18.32 2.13 10.80
CA ASP A 7 18.94 2.55 9.51
C ASP A 7 18.02 3.45 8.65
N ASP A 8 16.70 3.36 8.86
CA ASP A 8 15.70 4.16 8.14
C ASP A 8 15.09 5.29 8.99
N TRP A 9 15.53 5.50 10.24
CA TRP A 9 14.95 6.44 11.20
C TRP A 9 15.85 7.67 11.42
N PRO A 10 15.30 8.86 11.75
CA PRO A 10 16.15 9.99 12.10
C PRO A 10 16.90 9.66 13.41
N ASN A 11 18.15 10.11 13.54
CA ASN A 11 18.98 9.83 14.71
C ASN A 11 18.31 10.17 16.05
N LEU A 12 17.43 11.17 16.06
CA LEU A 12 16.70 11.60 17.24
C LEU A 12 15.68 10.56 17.76
N THR A 13 15.23 9.62 16.92
CA THR A 13 14.31 8.54 17.30
C THR A 13 15.01 7.19 17.44
N ALA A 14 16.34 7.14 17.32
CA ALA A 14 17.08 5.90 17.39
C ALA A 14 16.94 5.28 18.78
N LEU A 15 16.45 4.03 18.80
CA LEU A 15 16.37 3.25 20.02
C LEU A 15 17.68 2.52 20.22
N ILE A 16 18.19 2.59 21.45
CA ILE A 16 19.37 1.85 21.87
C ILE A 16 18.90 0.48 22.36
N TYR A 17 19.02 -0.50 21.46
CA TYR A 17 18.59 -1.86 21.73
C TYR A 17 19.61 -2.61 22.61
N PRO A 18 19.15 -3.40 23.59
CA PRO A 18 20.03 -4.23 24.41
C PRO A 18 20.68 -5.34 23.56
N ARG A 19 22.00 -5.53 23.70
CA ARG A 19 22.72 -6.60 22.98
C ARG A 19 22.40 -8.02 23.47
N GLN A 20 21.93 -8.16 24.72
CA GLN A 20 21.72 -9.47 25.38
C GLN A 20 20.50 -9.53 26.32
N GLN A 21 19.78 -8.43 26.55
CA GLN A 21 18.61 -8.38 27.45
C GLN A 21 17.31 -8.25 26.64
N ARG A 22 16.19 -8.73 27.19
CA ARG A 22 14.86 -8.61 26.54
C ARG A 22 14.22 -7.23 26.70
N VAL A 23 14.71 -6.40 27.63
CA VAL A 23 14.08 -5.14 28.01
C VAL A 23 14.95 -3.97 27.59
N ILE A 24 14.33 -2.96 26.97
CA ILE A 24 14.99 -1.72 26.58
C ILE A 24 15.27 -0.91 27.85
N SER A 25 16.53 -0.55 28.06
CA SER A 25 16.92 0.30 29.19
C SER A 25 16.58 1.76 28.88
N LEU A 26 15.77 2.39 29.75
CA LEU A 26 15.40 3.80 29.65
C LEU A 26 16.65 4.70 29.73
N THR A 27 17.53 4.47 30.71
CA THR A 27 18.73 5.28 30.94
C THR A 27 19.77 5.14 29.85
N ALA A 28 19.73 4.05 29.09
CA ALA A 28 20.62 3.84 27.95
C ALA A 28 20.14 4.58 26.70
N GLN A 29 18.91 5.11 26.65
CA GLN A 29 18.37 5.79 25.47
C GLN A 29 18.95 7.19 25.27
N THR A 30 18.76 7.76 24.07
CA THR A 30 19.06 9.17 23.80
C THR A 30 18.20 10.10 24.64
N GLN A 31 18.65 11.33 24.89
CA GLN A 31 17.93 12.30 25.72
C GLN A 31 16.50 12.57 25.21
N THR A 32 16.33 12.62 23.89
CA THR A 32 15.02 12.80 23.25
C THR A 32 14.08 11.64 23.57
N ILE A 33 14.53 10.40 23.40
CA ILE A 33 13.74 9.21 23.71
C ILE A 33 13.44 9.12 25.22
N GLN A 34 14.41 9.42 26.07
CA GLN A 34 14.21 9.45 27.52
C GLN A 34 13.07 10.42 27.90
N ARG A 35 13.06 11.63 27.33
CA ARG A 35 12.00 12.62 27.61
C ARG A 35 10.61 12.10 27.25
N VAL A 36 10.47 11.48 26.08
CA VAL A 36 9.20 10.89 25.62
C VAL A 36 8.76 9.78 26.55
N LEU A 37 9.66 8.85 26.87
CA LEU A 37 9.33 7.69 27.72
C LEU A 37 8.98 8.13 29.14
N HIS A 38 9.68 9.10 29.72
CA HIS A 38 9.34 9.66 31.03
C HIS A 38 7.95 10.29 31.05
N GLU A 39 7.61 11.10 30.05
CA GLU A 39 6.27 11.69 29.95
C GLU A 39 5.20 10.61 29.73
N ALA A 40 5.46 9.62 28.87
CA ALA A 40 4.54 8.52 28.62
C ALA A 40 4.29 7.69 29.87
N ILE A 41 5.33 7.43 30.68
CA ILE A 41 5.20 6.75 31.97
C ILE A 41 4.32 7.57 32.91
N ASN A 42 4.51 8.89 33.01
CA ASN A 42 3.69 9.75 33.87
C ASN A 42 2.22 9.74 33.44
N LEU A 43 1.95 9.82 32.13
CA LEU A 43 0.60 9.75 31.57
C LEU A 43 -0.06 8.39 31.85
N ALA A 44 0.68 7.29 31.65
CA ALA A 44 0.17 5.94 31.91
C ALA A 44 -0.12 5.71 33.40
N ILE A 45 0.75 6.20 34.30
CA ILE A 45 0.51 6.20 35.75
C ILE A 45 -0.74 7.01 36.08
N GLY A 46 -0.92 8.18 35.45
CA GLY A 46 -2.12 9.00 35.61
C GLY A 46 -3.39 8.24 35.22
N LEU A 47 -3.41 7.59 34.05
CA LEU A 47 -4.54 6.78 33.61
C LEU A 47 -4.84 5.64 34.59
N ALA A 48 -3.81 4.94 35.08
CA ALA A 48 -3.97 3.90 36.08
C ALA A 48 -4.56 4.44 37.40
N ILE A 49 -4.07 5.58 37.91
CA ILE A 49 -4.53 6.15 39.18
C ILE A 49 -5.97 6.68 39.05
N PHE A 50 -6.28 7.41 37.97
CA PHE A 50 -7.54 8.14 37.85
C PHE A 50 -8.66 7.37 37.15
N GLN A 51 -8.35 6.32 36.39
CA GLN A 51 -9.37 5.53 35.69
C GLN A 51 -9.51 4.14 36.27
N ASN A 52 -8.45 3.33 36.23
CA ASN A 52 -8.49 1.97 36.75
C ASN A 52 -7.09 1.43 37.06
N GLY A 53 -6.75 1.33 38.34
CA GLY A 53 -5.45 0.84 38.79
C GLY A 53 -5.17 -0.63 38.48
N PHE A 54 -6.21 -1.39 38.13
CA PHE A 54 -6.15 -2.82 37.79
C PHE A 54 -6.85 -3.10 36.46
N ALA A 55 -6.66 -2.22 35.48
CA ALA A 55 -7.24 -2.37 34.16
C ALA A 55 -6.88 -3.73 33.52
N PRO A 56 -7.77 -4.37 32.74
CA PRO A 56 -7.44 -5.58 31.98
C PRO A 56 -6.29 -5.33 30.99
N THR A 57 -5.55 -6.38 30.62
CA THR A 57 -4.36 -6.28 29.74
C THR A 57 -4.60 -5.52 28.43
N ALA A 58 -5.77 -5.71 27.80
CA ALA A 58 -6.13 -5.01 26.57
C ALA A 58 -6.22 -3.48 26.78
N GLN A 59 -6.77 -3.06 27.91
CA GLN A 59 -6.87 -1.66 28.29
C GLN A 59 -5.50 -1.08 28.64
N GLN A 60 -4.69 -1.80 29.43
CA GLN A 60 -3.32 -1.38 29.75
C GLN A 60 -2.47 -1.14 28.49
N LEU A 61 -2.62 -2.00 27.48
CA LEU A 61 -1.93 -1.85 26.20
C LEU A 61 -2.44 -0.63 25.42
N ALA A 62 -3.75 -0.39 25.40
CA ALA A 62 -4.33 0.80 24.77
C ALA A 62 -3.85 2.09 25.45
N ASP A 63 -3.88 2.13 26.78
CA ASP A 63 -3.44 3.27 27.58
C ASP A 63 -1.94 3.55 27.40
N SER A 64 -1.12 2.50 27.34
CA SER A 64 0.32 2.62 27.07
C SER A 64 0.60 3.23 25.69
N LYS A 65 -0.13 2.78 24.66
CA LYS A 65 0.00 3.34 23.30
C LYS A 65 -0.42 4.81 23.27
N ASN A 66 -1.57 5.12 23.87
CA ASN A 66 -2.10 6.49 23.93
C ASN A 66 -1.12 7.42 24.68
N SER A 67 -0.56 6.95 25.79
CA SER A 67 0.41 7.72 26.58
C SER A 67 1.69 8.03 25.81
N ILE A 68 2.21 7.07 25.03
CA ILE A 68 3.37 7.29 24.14
C ILE A 68 3.03 8.31 23.06
N VAL A 69 1.86 8.21 22.42
CA VAL A 69 1.43 9.16 21.39
C VAL A 69 1.29 10.56 21.96
N LEU A 70 0.61 10.73 23.10
CA LEU A 70 0.43 12.02 23.76
C LEU A 70 1.77 12.63 24.19
N ALA A 71 2.66 11.82 24.77
CA ALA A 71 4.00 12.25 25.14
C ALA A 71 4.83 12.68 23.92
N ALA A 72 4.78 11.91 22.84
CA ALA A 72 5.44 12.26 21.59
C ALA A 72 4.90 13.58 21.03
N THR A 73 3.56 13.78 21.07
CA THR A 73 2.88 15.03 20.68
C THR A 73 3.32 16.23 21.48
N LYS A 74 3.43 16.09 22.80
CA LYS A 74 3.93 17.16 23.67
C LYS A 74 5.34 17.64 23.28
N PHE A 75 6.15 16.77 22.68
CA PHE A 75 7.51 17.08 22.24
C PHE A 75 7.64 17.20 20.72
N GLU A 76 6.54 17.45 20.01
CA GLU A 76 6.51 17.72 18.55
C GLU A 76 7.10 16.60 17.68
N LEU A 77 7.26 15.39 18.23
CA LEU A 77 7.61 14.20 17.48
C LEU A 77 6.50 13.63 16.55
N PRO A 78 5.20 14.04 16.59
CA PRO A 78 4.23 13.57 15.62
C PRO A 78 4.58 13.98 14.20
N GLU A 79 5.28 15.11 14.01
CA GLU A 79 5.78 15.51 12.69
C GLU A 79 6.67 14.43 12.06
N ILE A 80 7.32 13.61 12.89
CA ILE A 80 8.14 12.49 12.42
C ILE A 80 7.23 11.32 12.02
N VAL A 81 6.19 11.00 12.81
CA VAL A 81 5.27 9.90 12.48
C VAL A 81 4.41 10.28 11.26
N THR A 82 3.84 11.48 11.23
CA THR A 82 3.08 12.00 10.09
C THR A 82 3.98 12.19 8.88
N GLY A 83 5.20 12.71 9.07
CA GLY A 83 6.24 12.79 8.04
C GLY A 83 6.62 11.43 7.46
N ARG A 84 6.62 10.36 8.28
CA ARG A 84 6.87 8.98 7.81
C ARG A 84 5.71 8.39 7.03
N VAL A 85 4.47 8.69 7.43
CA VAL A 85 3.30 8.35 6.62
C VAL A 85 3.34 9.09 5.28
N GLY A 86 3.71 10.37 5.28
CA GLY A 86 3.94 11.15 4.06
C GLY A 86 5.06 10.54 3.19
N HIS A 87 6.18 10.18 3.79
CA HIS A 87 7.29 9.53 3.10
C HIS A 87 6.90 8.18 2.49
N MET A 88 6.17 7.35 3.24
CA MET A 88 5.63 6.08 2.77
C MET A 88 4.73 6.30 1.55
N ARG A 89 3.80 7.26 1.61
CA ARG A 89 2.95 7.62 0.47
C ARG A 89 3.78 8.05 -0.74
N GLY A 90 4.80 8.89 -0.52
CA GLY A 90 5.75 9.30 -1.56
C GLY A 90 6.46 8.11 -2.21
N LYS A 91 6.92 7.13 -1.42
CA LYS A 91 7.55 5.91 -1.96
C LYS A 91 6.60 5.00 -2.74
N VAL A 92 5.32 4.92 -2.35
CA VAL A 92 4.32 4.21 -3.15
C VAL A 92 4.10 4.95 -4.48
N LYS A 93 4.08 6.28 -4.47
CA LYS A 93 4.03 7.09 -5.68
C LYS A 93 5.25 6.88 -6.57
N ASP A 94 6.47 6.86 -6.02
CA ASP A 94 7.70 6.57 -6.77
C ASP A 94 7.61 5.21 -7.49
N ALA A 95 7.08 4.20 -6.80
CA ALA A 95 6.84 2.88 -7.38
C ALA A 95 5.80 2.92 -8.51
N ALA A 96 4.71 3.68 -8.33
CA ALA A 96 3.70 3.88 -9.37
C ALA A 96 4.27 4.63 -10.58
N GLN A 97 5.01 5.69 -10.36
CA GLN A 97 5.68 6.49 -11.38
C GLN A 97 6.59 5.67 -12.30
N GLU A 98 7.29 4.69 -11.75
CA GLU A 98 8.17 3.79 -12.52
C GLU A 98 7.36 2.79 -13.37
N LEU A 99 6.24 2.28 -12.84
CA LEU A 99 5.50 1.17 -13.44
C LEU A 99 4.36 1.62 -14.36
N VAL A 100 3.69 2.72 -14.02
CA VAL A 100 2.47 3.18 -14.72
C VAL A 100 2.69 3.44 -16.21
N PRO A 101 3.77 4.11 -16.67
CA PRO A 101 3.94 4.38 -18.09
C PRO A 101 3.99 3.13 -18.96
N SER A 102 4.68 2.08 -18.50
CA SER A 102 4.76 0.81 -19.23
C SER A 102 3.49 -0.02 -19.10
N MET A 103 2.92 -0.10 -17.90
CA MET A 103 1.73 -0.92 -17.61
C MET A 103 0.44 -0.40 -18.25
N TYR A 104 0.35 0.92 -18.50
CA TYR A 104 -0.75 1.55 -19.24
C TYR A 104 -0.37 1.89 -20.69
N GLY A 105 0.81 1.49 -21.17
CA GLY A 105 1.24 1.73 -22.55
C GLY A 105 1.28 3.21 -22.96
N ILE A 106 1.52 4.12 -22.03
CA ILE A 106 1.41 5.58 -22.26
C ILE A 106 2.30 6.02 -23.44
N HIS A 107 3.53 5.48 -23.51
CA HIS A 107 4.49 5.79 -24.56
C HIS A 107 4.13 5.18 -25.93
N GLN A 108 3.24 4.20 -25.97
CA GLN A 108 2.74 3.62 -27.22
C GLN A 108 1.65 4.50 -27.85
N ILE A 109 1.06 5.42 -27.07
CA ILE A 109 0.07 6.37 -27.56
C ILE A 109 0.80 7.59 -28.17
N PRO A 110 0.51 7.96 -29.43
CA PRO A 110 1.11 9.12 -30.08
C PRO A 110 0.79 10.44 -29.35
N VAL A 111 1.71 11.41 -29.41
CA VAL A 111 1.50 12.77 -28.86
C VAL A 111 0.59 13.59 -29.78
N GLU A 112 0.68 13.32 -31.07
CA GLU A 112 0.00 14.03 -32.13
C GLU A 112 -1.52 14.01 -31.94
N ASN A 113 -2.19 15.05 -32.43
CA ASN A 113 -3.64 15.19 -32.38
C ASN A 113 -4.25 15.06 -30.97
N ASN A 114 -3.48 15.36 -29.91
CA ASN A 114 -3.88 15.19 -28.51
C ASN A 114 -4.28 13.75 -28.14
N ALA A 115 -3.79 12.74 -28.88
CA ALA A 115 -4.19 11.34 -28.65
C ALA A 115 -3.79 10.87 -27.24
N ARG A 116 -2.53 11.10 -26.82
CA ARG A 116 -2.06 10.76 -25.46
C ARG A 116 -2.82 11.52 -24.38
N LYS A 117 -3.05 12.82 -24.55
CA LYS A 117 -3.84 13.63 -23.61
C LYS A 117 -5.26 13.09 -23.42
N SER A 118 -5.91 12.73 -24.54
CA SER A 118 -7.27 12.16 -24.53
C SER A 118 -7.30 10.77 -23.89
N PHE A 119 -6.27 9.96 -24.14
CA PHE A 119 -6.10 8.64 -23.52
C PHE A 119 -5.95 8.73 -21.99
N ILE A 120 -5.09 9.63 -21.49
CA ILE A 120 -4.93 9.86 -20.05
C ILE A 120 -6.22 10.40 -19.43
N ALA A 121 -6.91 11.32 -20.11
CA ALA A 121 -8.21 11.83 -19.66
C ALA A 121 -9.27 10.71 -19.58
N ASP A 122 -9.29 9.78 -20.54
CA ASP A 122 -10.18 8.62 -20.52
C ASP A 122 -9.88 7.67 -19.36
N LEU A 123 -8.59 7.41 -19.06
CA LEU A 123 -8.19 6.60 -17.91
C LEU A 123 -8.63 7.23 -16.59
N LEU A 124 -8.49 8.55 -16.43
CA LEU A 124 -8.87 9.26 -15.21
C LEU A 124 -10.39 9.45 -15.09
N THR A 125 -11.11 9.51 -16.21
CA THR A 125 -12.56 9.66 -16.23
C THR A 125 -13.23 8.46 -15.56
N LYS A 126 -14.13 8.73 -14.61
CA LYS A 126 -14.90 7.70 -13.88
C LYS A 126 -14.03 6.58 -13.27
N MET A 127 -12.77 6.89 -12.93
CA MET A 127 -11.81 5.93 -12.39
C MET A 127 -11.54 4.74 -13.34
N ASN A 128 -11.66 4.91 -14.65
CA ASN A 128 -11.47 3.84 -15.63
C ASN A 128 -10.13 3.09 -15.48
N PHE A 129 -9.10 3.76 -14.96
CA PHE A 129 -7.78 3.21 -14.72
C PHE A 129 -7.74 2.01 -13.73
N ILE A 130 -8.75 1.81 -12.89
CA ILE A 130 -8.77 0.68 -11.95
C ILE A 130 -9.17 -0.66 -12.60
N PHE A 131 -9.76 -0.61 -13.79
CA PHE A 131 -10.30 -1.77 -14.47
C PHE A 131 -9.30 -2.33 -15.48
N PRO A 132 -9.20 -3.66 -15.63
CA PRO A 132 -8.37 -4.26 -16.67
C PRO A 132 -8.97 -3.96 -18.05
N ARG A 133 -8.09 -3.92 -19.06
CA ARG A 133 -8.43 -3.77 -20.48
C ARG A 133 -7.87 -4.95 -21.26
N THR A 134 -8.62 -5.46 -22.23
CA THR A 134 -8.08 -6.48 -23.15
C THR A 134 -7.21 -5.86 -24.24
N ASN A 135 -7.48 -4.61 -24.62
CA ASN A 135 -6.57 -3.78 -25.42
C ASN A 135 -6.32 -2.45 -24.71
N VAL A 136 -5.05 -2.18 -24.37
CA VAL A 136 -4.65 -1.00 -23.60
C VAL A 136 -5.12 0.30 -24.27
N ALA A 137 -5.05 0.39 -25.60
CA ALA A 137 -5.34 1.61 -26.36
C ALA A 137 -6.84 1.88 -26.58
N GLU A 138 -7.74 0.91 -26.29
CA GLU A 138 -9.15 1.00 -26.64
C GLU A 138 -10.06 1.03 -25.41
N SER A 139 -10.72 2.17 -25.17
CA SER A 139 -11.63 2.36 -24.02
C SER A 139 -12.86 1.45 -24.04
N SER A 140 -13.28 0.96 -25.21
CA SER A 140 -14.37 -0.02 -25.36
C SER A 140 -14.05 -1.37 -24.71
N THR A 141 -12.78 -1.65 -24.41
CA THR A 141 -12.32 -2.94 -23.89
C THR A 141 -12.23 -3.01 -22.36
N ILE A 142 -12.74 -1.99 -21.66
CA ILE A 142 -12.75 -1.93 -20.20
C ILE A 142 -13.64 -3.05 -19.63
N CYS A 143 -13.05 -3.91 -18.80
CA CYS A 143 -13.76 -4.95 -18.08
C CYS A 143 -14.35 -4.39 -16.76
N THR A 144 -15.51 -3.75 -16.85
CA THR A 144 -16.17 -3.09 -15.71
C THR A 144 -16.64 -4.05 -14.61
N SER A 145 -16.73 -5.36 -14.89
CA SER A 145 -17.04 -6.39 -13.90
C SER A 145 -15.88 -6.70 -12.94
N GLU A 146 -14.69 -6.19 -13.21
CA GLU A 146 -13.46 -6.51 -12.47
C GLU A 146 -12.75 -5.25 -11.93
N PRO A 147 -13.40 -4.45 -11.07
CA PRO A 147 -12.75 -3.28 -10.47
C PRO A 147 -11.51 -3.67 -9.67
N TYR A 148 -10.49 -2.81 -9.73
CA TYR A 148 -9.19 -2.97 -9.06
C TYR A 148 -8.33 -4.15 -9.53
N ARG A 149 -8.70 -4.80 -10.65
CA ARG A 149 -7.93 -5.92 -11.22
C ARG A 149 -6.95 -5.51 -12.31
N HIS A 150 -6.76 -4.21 -12.55
CA HIS A 150 -5.73 -3.76 -13.48
C HIS A 150 -4.34 -4.25 -13.03
N PRO A 151 -3.50 -4.85 -13.90
CA PRO A 151 -2.19 -5.40 -13.53
C PRO A 151 -1.25 -4.40 -12.83
N ALA A 152 -1.37 -3.11 -13.14
CA ALA A 152 -0.58 -2.05 -12.49
C ALA A 152 -0.80 -2.01 -10.96
N ILE A 153 -2.02 -2.27 -10.48
CA ILE A 153 -2.34 -2.27 -9.04
C ILE A 153 -1.52 -3.35 -8.32
N VAL A 154 -1.52 -4.56 -8.87
CA VAL A 154 -0.72 -5.67 -8.32
C VAL A 154 0.77 -5.36 -8.40
N ALA A 155 1.25 -4.80 -9.51
CA ALA A 155 2.66 -4.49 -9.70
C ALA A 155 3.17 -3.44 -8.70
N VAL A 156 2.43 -2.35 -8.49
CA VAL A 156 2.78 -1.29 -7.52
C VAL A 156 2.70 -1.83 -6.10
N MET A 157 1.64 -2.56 -5.77
CA MET A 157 1.46 -3.17 -4.45
C MET A 157 2.60 -4.14 -4.13
N ARG A 158 2.98 -4.99 -5.08
CA ARG A 158 4.11 -5.90 -4.96
C ARG A 158 5.40 -5.15 -4.70
N LYS A 159 5.74 -4.21 -5.61
CA LYS A 159 7.02 -3.47 -5.59
C LYS A 159 7.24 -2.76 -4.26
N TYR A 160 6.20 -2.19 -3.66
CA TYR A 160 6.34 -1.46 -2.41
C TYR A 160 6.11 -2.31 -1.15
N PHE A 161 4.99 -3.05 -1.09
CA PHE A 161 4.59 -3.71 0.16
C PHE A 161 5.14 -5.13 0.30
N PHE A 162 5.47 -5.83 -0.78
CA PHE A 162 5.77 -7.26 -0.74
C PHE A 162 7.13 -7.65 -1.31
N SER A 163 7.92 -6.72 -1.86
CA SER A 163 9.26 -7.03 -2.38
C SER A 163 10.34 -7.05 -1.30
N GLY A 164 11.01 -8.19 -1.17
CA GLY A 164 12.08 -8.50 -0.23
C GLY A 164 11.59 -9.11 1.08
N HIS A 165 12.45 -9.90 1.73
CA HIS A 165 12.19 -10.50 3.05
C HIS A 165 11.98 -9.50 4.19
N LYS A 166 12.33 -8.22 3.99
CA LYS A 166 12.11 -7.13 4.97
C LYS A 166 10.88 -6.28 4.64
N SER A 167 10.12 -6.65 3.62
CA SER A 167 8.93 -5.91 3.17
C SER A 167 7.86 -5.81 4.26
N LEU A 168 7.02 -4.79 4.19
CA LEU A 168 5.93 -4.59 5.16
C LEU A 168 4.97 -5.78 5.16
N GLY A 169 4.68 -6.34 3.99
CA GLY A 169 3.85 -7.52 3.81
C GLY A 169 4.43 -8.78 4.47
N HIS A 170 5.76 -8.93 4.47
CA HIS A 170 6.40 -10.01 5.22
C HIS A 170 6.39 -9.73 6.73
N ARG A 171 6.75 -8.52 7.15
CA ARG A 171 6.84 -8.10 8.56
C ARG A 171 5.50 -8.19 9.29
N PHE A 172 4.40 -7.88 8.59
CA PHE A 172 3.05 -7.89 9.15
C PHE A 172 2.22 -9.08 8.66
N HIS A 173 2.87 -10.17 8.22
CA HIS A 173 2.19 -11.35 7.65
C HIS A 173 1.04 -11.86 8.53
N ASP A 174 1.24 -11.93 9.85
CA ASP A 174 0.25 -12.47 10.78
C ASP A 174 -0.91 -11.51 11.06
N THR A 175 -0.77 -10.22 10.71
CA THR A 175 -1.82 -9.20 10.87
C THR A 175 -2.87 -9.27 9.75
N PHE A 176 -2.52 -9.82 8.58
CA PHE A 176 -3.50 -10.02 7.52
C PHE A 176 -4.43 -11.18 7.88
N SER A 177 -5.74 -10.90 7.89
CA SER A 177 -6.81 -11.82 8.26
C SER A 177 -7.90 -11.83 7.20
N SER A 178 -8.70 -12.87 7.19
CA SER A 178 -9.92 -12.92 6.39
C SER A 178 -11.02 -12.09 7.04
N SER A 179 -11.85 -11.45 6.23
CA SER A 179 -13.08 -10.81 6.66
C SER A 179 -14.19 -11.83 6.91
N VAL A 180 -14.17 -12.99 6.24
CA VAL A 180 -15.19 -14.06 6.35
C VAL A 180 -14.73 -15.23 7.20
N ASN A 181 -15.67 -15.90 7.88
CA ASN A 181 -15.35 -17.06 8.72
C ASN A 181 -15.16 -18.36 7.93
N SER A 182 -15.69 -18.43 6.71
CA SER A 182 -15.68 -19.65 5.88
C SER A 182 -14.36 -19.88 5.14
N ASP A 183 -13.50 -18.88 5.06
CA ASP A 183 -12.24 -18.92 4.34
C ASP A 183 -11.16 -18.20 5.18
N SER A 184 -10.00 -18.83 5.36
CA SER A 184 -8.88 -18.28 6.14
C SER A 184 -7.84 -17.55 5.28
N SER A 185 -8.08 -17.45 3.97
CA SER A 185 -7.24 -16.74 3.02
C SER A 185 -7.02 -15.30 3.47
N LYS A 186 -5.75 -14.88 3.51
CA LYS A 186 -5.34 -13.55 3.96
C LYS A 186 -5.77 -12.50 2.95
N GLU A 187 -6.29 -11.39 3.46
CA GLU A 187 -6.72 -10.23 2.69
C GLU A 187 -5.79 -9.05 2.95
N ILE A 188 -5.56 -8.20 1.94
CA ILE A 188 -5.00 -6.87 2.21
C ILE A 188 -6.05 -5.97 2.90
N PRO A 189 -5.64 -5.01 3.75
CA PRO A 189 -6.54 -3.97 4.22
C PRO A 189 -6.95 -3.05 3.07
N TRP A 190 -8.19 -2.54 3.08
CA TRP A 190 -8.65 -1.57 2.09
C TRP A 190 -7.76 -0.33 1.98
N ALA A 191 -7.06 0.05 3.06
CA ALA A 191 -6.23 1.25 3.11
C ALA A 191 -4.96 1.04 2.28
N MET A 192 -4.44 -0.19 2.25
CA MET A 192 -3.34 -0.57 1.40
C MET A 192 -3.75 -0.47 -0.08
N LEU A 193 -4.94 -0.94 -0.44
CA LEU A 193 -5.48 -0.77 -1.80
C LEU A 193 -5.66 0.72 -2.14
N GLY A 194 -6.29 1.49 -1.25
CA GLY A 194 -6.56 2.92 -1.46
C GLY A 194 -5.29 3.72 -1.75
N ILE A 195 -4.22 3.53 -0.96
CA ILE A 195 -2.95 4.23 -1.18
C ILE A 195 -2.30 3.84 -2.52
N VAL A 196 -2.35 2.56 -2.90
CA VAL A 196 -1.81 2.10 -4.20
C VAL A 196 -2.58 2.73 -5.36
N VAL A 197 -3.90 2.77 -5.28
CA VAL A 197 -4.75 3.30 -6.36
C VAL A 197 -4.55 4.81 -6.50
N VAL A 198 -4.49 5.55 -5.39
CA VAL A 198 -4.21 7.00 -5.42
C VAL A 198 -2.80 7.30 -5.92
N ALA A 199 -1.81 6.45 -5.62
CA ALA A 199 -0.47 6.58 -6.19
C ALA A 199 -0.47 6.40 -7.72
N ILE A 200 -1.27 5.45 -8.24
CA ILE A 200 -1.45 5.25 -9.69
C ILE A 200 -2.17 6.45 -10.31
N PHE A 201 -3.24 6.94 -9.69
CA PHE A 201 -3.94 8.14 -10.11
C PHE A 201 -2.98 9.34 -10.21
N ALA A 202 -2.16 9.57 -9.17
CA ALA A 202 -1.18 10.63 -9.16
C ALA A 202 -0.13 10.45 -10.27
N ALA A 203 0.38 9.23 -10.48
CA ALA A 203 1.31 8.94 -11.56
C ALA A 203 0.69 9.17 -12.95
N LEU A 204 -0.59 8.85 -13.16
CA LEU A 204 -1.32 9.13 -14.42
C LEU A 204 -1.55 10.64 -14.62
N LYS A 205 -1.90 11.36 -13.56
CA LYS A 205 -2.08 12.82 -13.58
C LYS A 205 -0.84 13.57 -14.05
N GLU A 206 0.36 13.07 -13.73
CA GLU A 206 1.61 13.64 -14.24
C GLU A 206 1.74 13.58 -15.77
N TRP A 207 0.93 12.77 -16.46
CA TRP A 207 0.87 12.68 -17.92
C TRP A 207 -0.33 13.43 -18.52
N SER A 208 -1.08 14.22 -17.75
CA SER A 208 -2.34 14.84 -18.19
C SER A 208 -2.20 15.79 -19.37
N GLU A 209 -1.02 16.37 -19.60
CA GLU A 209 -0.76 17.22 -20.77
C GLU A 209 -0.45 16.42 -22.04
N GLY A 210 -0.22 15.11 -21.94
CA GLY A 210 0.04 14.25 -23.09
C GLY A 210 1.39 14.45 -23.76
N CYS A 211 2.36 15.09 -23.09
CA CYS A 211 3.71 15.32 -23.60
C CYS A 211 4.61 14.07 -23.48
N ASP A 212 5.83 14.14 -24.03
CA ASP A 212 6.86 13.07 -23.92
C ASP A 212 7.52 12.98 -22.55
N GLN A 213 7.36 14.02 -21.74
CA GLN A 213 7.87 14.07 -20.37
C GLN A 213 6.70 14.23 -19.41
N ARG A 214 6.75 13.48 -18.31
CA ARG A 214 5.83 13.67 -17.18
C ARG A 214 6.06 15.03 -16.52
N MET A 215 4.99 15.65 -16.05
CA MET A 215 5.07 16.80 -15.16
C MET A 215 5.31 16.31 -13.73
N THR A 216 6.29 16.87 -13.03
CA THR A 216 6.48 16.52 -11.61
C THR A 216 5.45 17.29 -10.79
N GLN A 217 4.65 16.59 -10.00
CA GLN A 217 3.68 17.20 -9.09
C GLN A 217 3.94 16.74 -7.64
N ASP A 218 3.80 17.63 -6.67
CA ASP A 218 3.96 17.27 -5.26
C ASP A 218 2.79 16.41 -4.75
N PHE A 219 3.08 15.35 -4.00
CA PHE A 219 2.09 14.41 -3.43
C PHE A 219 1.41 14.98 -2.17
N VAL A 220 0.92 16.22 -2.23
CA VAL A 220 0.34 16.95 -1.08
C VAL A 220 -0.97 17.65 -1.45
N SER A 221 -1.52 17.37 -2.63
CA SER A 221 -2.75 17.98 -3.12
C SER A 221 -3.99 17.46 -2.36
N ALA A 222 -4.93 18.36 -2.04
CA ALA A 222 -6.27 18.01 -1.56
C ALA A 222 -6.96 16.99 -2.49
N GLU A 223 -6.66 17.06 -3.78
CA GLU A 223 -7.15 16.14 -4.82
C GLU A 223 -6.83 14.67 -4.52
N PHE A 224 -5.67 14.36 -3.93
CA PHE A 224 -5.32 12.98 -3.59
C PHE A 224 -6.07 12.47 -2.36
N SER A 225 -6.47 13.37 -1.46
CA SER A 225 -7.37 13.02 -0.36
C SER A 225 -8.77 12.74 -0.89
N ASP A 226 -9.28 13.60 -1.77
CA ASP A 226 -10.60 13.43 -2.38
C ASP A 226 -10.69 12.13 -3.17
N GLU A 227 -9.65 11.80 -3.96
CA GLU A 227 -9.57 10.53 -4.69
C GLU A 227 -9.50 9.32 -3.73
N TYR A 228 -8.77 9.43 -2.61
CA TYR A 228 -8.72 8.39 -1.60
C TYR A 228 -10.11 8.14 -0.99
N ASP A 229 -10.80 9.20 -0.58
CA ASP A 229 -12.13 9.13 0.03
C ASP A 229 -13.17 8.60 -0.95
N LEU A 230 -13.04 8.94 -2.24
CA LEU A 230 -13.85 8.37 -3.32
C LEU A 230 -13.69 6.84 -3.40
N HIS A 231 -12.45 6.34 -3.36
CA HIS A 231 -12.19 4.90 -3.37
C HIS A 231 -12.67 4.19 -2.10
N MET A 232 -12.49 4.79 -0.92
CA MET A 232 -13.01 4.23 0.34
C MET A 232 -14.54 4.12 0.29
N SER A 233 -15.20 5.18 -0.18
CA SER A 233 -16.65 5.22 -0.36
C SER A 233 -17.13 4.16 -1.36
N LEU A 234 -16.42 3.96 -2.47
CA LEU A 234 -16.75 2.93 -3.46
C LEU A 234 -16.58 1.51 -2.90
N LEU A 235 -15.49 1.23 -2.19
CA LEU A 235 -15.26 -0.05 -1.53
C LEU A 235 -16.36 -0.34 -0.51
N GLN A 236 -16.69 0.63 0.35
CA GLN A 236 -17.71 0.49 1.38
C GLN A 236 -19.11 0.32 0.79
N SER A 237 -19.53 1.19 -0.13
CA SER A 237 -20.92 1.24 -0.62
C SER A 237 -21.23 0.24 -1.74
N ARG A 238 -20.25 -0.14 -2.57
CA ARG A 238 -20.50 -0.95 -3.78
C ARG A 238 -19.94 -2.36 -3.70
N ILE A 239 -18.81 -2.55 -3.00
CA ILE A 239 -18.12 -3.85 -2.93
C ILE A 239 -18.45 -4.57 -1.63
N TYR A 240 -18.16 -3.96 -0.48
CA TYR A 240 -18.41 -4.54 0.85
C TYR A 240 -19.90 -4.53 1.19
N LYS A 241 -20.54 -3.38 0.97
CA LYS A 241 -21.93 -3.04 1.35
C LYS A 241 -22.16 -3.14 2.86
N GLU A 242 -22.65 -2.06 3.47
CA GLU A 242 -22.82 -1.99 4.93
C GLU A 242 -23.76 -3.05 5.51
N ASP A 243 -24.71 -3.53 4.70
CA ASP A 243 -25.60 -4.64 5.03
C ASP A 243 -24.91 -6.02 5.07
N GLY A 244 -23.61 -6.08 4.75
CA GLY A 244 -22.81 -7.29 4.71
C GLY A 244 -23.02 -8.17 3.48
N SER A 245 -23.93 -7.81 2.57
CA SER A 245 -24.26 -8.62 1.39
C SER A 245 -23.11 -8.71 0.37
N GLY A 246 -22.15 -7.78 0.42
CA GLY A 246 -20.98 -7.76 -0.44
C GLY A 246 -19.72 -8.39 0.18
N LYS A 247 -19.80 -8.90 1.42
CA LYS A 247 -18.65 -9.38 2.19
C LYS A 247 -17.83 -10.46 1.46
N HIS A 248 -18.47 -11.42 0.80
CA HIS A 248 -17.78 -12.43 -0.01
C HIS A 248 -17.08 -11.85 -1.26
N LYS A 249 -17.65 -10.82 -1.89
CA LYS A 249 -17.01 -10.13 -3.02
C LYS A 249 -15.79 -9.36 -2.56
N TYR A 250 -15.90 -8.67 -1.42
CA TYR A 250 -14.78 -8.01 -0.78
C TYR A 250 -13.66 -9.00 -0.45
N HIS A 251 -13.99 -10.10 0.24
CA HIS A 251 -13.04 -11.18 0.53
C HIS A 251 -12.34 -11.67 -0.73
N SER A 252 -13.11 -12.00 -1.77
CA SER A 252 -12.58 -12.54 -3.03
C SER A 252 -11.63 -11.56 -3.73
N LEU A 253 -11.91 -10.26 -3.67
CA LEU A 253 -11.05 -9.23 -4.25
C LEU A 253 -9.77 -9.05 -3.44
N MET A 254 -9.90 -8.84 -2.13
CA MET A 254 -8.75 -8.51 -1.28
C MET A 254 -7.81 -9.70 -1.07
N SER A 255 -8.34 -10.93 -1.04
CA SER A 255 -7.52 -12.14 -0.97
C SER A 255 -6.81 -12.43 -2.29
N TRP A 256 -7.47 -12.16 -3.42
CA TRP A 256 -6.84 -12.22 -4.74
C TRP A 256 -5.67 -11.22 -4.83
N LEU A 257 -5.89 -9.96 -4.46
CA LEU A 257 -4.84 -8.93 -4.47
C LEU A 257 -3.65 -9.32 -3.57
N TYR A 258 -3.92 -9.82 -2.35
CA TYR A 258 -2.88 -10.29 -1.44
C TYR A 258 -2.03 -11.40 -2.07
N ARG A 259 -2.68 -12.42 -2.65
CA ARG A 259 -2.00 -13.54 -3.29
C ARG A 259 -1.17 -13.06 -4.48
N GLU A 260 -1.75 -12.31 -5.39
CA GLU A 260 -1.06 -11.85 -6.60
C GLU A 260 0.13 -10.94 -6.26
N ALA A 261 -0.01 -10.07 -5.26
CA ALA A 261 1.10 -9.22 -4.82
C ALA A 261 2.27 -10.05 -4.26
N ARG A 262 1.99 -11.15 -3.54
CA ARG A 262 3.04 -12.04 -2.97
C ARG A 262 3.69 -12.99 -3.96
N MET A 263 2.97 -13.49 -4.97
CA MET A 263 3.47 -14.54 -5.88
C MET A 263 4.69 -14.13 -6.72
N GLY A 264 5.04 -12.85 -6.77
CA GLY A 264 6.23 -12.36 -7.48
C GLY A 264 7.58 -12.74 -6.86
N GLU A 265 7.63 -13.33 -5.66
CA GLU A 265 8.87 -13.75 -4.99
C GLU A 265 9.20 -15.25 -5.12
N GLY A 266 8.37 -16.04 -5.80
CA GLY A 266 8.48 -17.51 -5.80
C GLY A 266 8.53 -18.19 -7.16
N SER A 267 8.51 -17.44 -8.26
CA SER A 267 8.47 -18.02 -9.61
C SER A 267 9.79 -17.80 -10.35
N ASN A 268 10.85 -18.43 -9.85
CA ASN A 268 11.71 -19.15 -10.79
C ASN A 268 10.87 -20.32 -11.30
N ILE A 269 9.97 -20.05 -12.26
CA ILE A 269 9.65 -21.09 -13.24
C ILE A 269 11.01 -21.40 -13.86
N LYS A 270 11.66 -22.46 -13.36
CA LYS A 270 12.45 -23.31 -14.25
C LYS A 270 11.54 -23.49 -15.45
N ALA A 271 11.95 -22.95 -16.59
CA ALA A 271 11.31 -23.27 -17.85
C ALA A 271 11.20 -24.80 -17.87
N SER A 272 10.01 -25.32 -17.57
CA SER A 272 9.69 -26.69 -17.89
C SER A 272 9.74 -26.66 -19.40
N SER A 273 10.77 -27.28 -19.97
CA SER A 273 11.01 -27.40 -21.40
C SER A 273 9.95 -28.28 -22.06
N ASP A 274 8.71 -28.18 -21.64
CA ASP A 274 7.65 -29.12 -21.95
C ASP A 274 6.34 -28.34 -22.08
N LYS A 275 6.26 -27.64 -23.21
CA LYS A 275 5.08 -27.17 -23.97
C LYS A 275 5.55 -26.17 -25.02
N MET A 276 6.43 -26.63 -25.91
CA MET A 276 6.34 -26.13 -27.29
C MET A 276 5.03 -26.70 -27.85
N PRO A 277 4.19 -25.89 -28.51
CA PRO A 277 3.07 -26.46 -29.27
C PRO A 277 3.65 -27.43 -30.29
N GLU A 278 3.07 -28.63 -30.36
CA GLU A 278 3.34 -29.60 -31.41
C GLU A 278 2.91 -28.94 -32.73
N LEU A 279 3.90 -28.45 -33.48
CA LEU A 279 3.69 -27.91 -34.81
C LEU A 279 3.73 -29.09 -35.76
N ASP A 280 2.59 -29.42 -36.34
CA ASP A 280 2.48 -30.38 -37.44
C ASP A 280 3.07 -29.74 -38.71
N PHE A 281 4.33 -30.05 -38.98
CA PHE A 281 5.03 -29.64 -40.19
C PHE A 281 4.71 -30.55 -41.39
N ASP A 282 4.08 -31.71 -41.17
CA ASP A 282 3.76 -32.68 -42.23
C ASP A 282 2.49 -32.28 -43.01
N GLY A 283 1.70 -31.33 -42.49
CA GLY A 283 0.56 -30.72 -43.17
C GLY A 283 0.86 -29.46 -43.99
N MET A 284 2.13 -29.03 -44.12
CA MET A 284 2.50 -27.80 -44.84
C MET A 284 2.98 -28.01 -46.29
N ASP A 285 2.89 -29.22 -46.83
CA ASP A 285 3.00 -29.48 -48.27
C ASP A 285 1.78 -30.30 -48.75
N GLY A 286 0.74 -29.60 -49.22
CA GLY A 286 -0.48 -30.20 -49.79
C GLY A 286 -1.57 -29.18 -50.12
#